data_AF-A0A0N0SX03-F1
#
_entry.id   AF-A0A0N0SX03-F1
#
_cell.length_a   1.000
_cell.length_b   1.000
_cell.length_c   1.000
_cell.angle_alpha   90.00
_cell.angle_beta   90.00
_cell.angle_gamma   90.00
#
_symmetry.space_group_name_H-M   'P 1'
#
loop_
_entity.id
_entity.type
_entity.pdbx_description
1 polymer ?
#
loop_
_entity_poly.entity_id
_entity_poly.type
_entity_poly.pdbx_seq_one_letter_code
_entity_poly.pdbx_strand_id
1 'polypeptide(L)'
;MSVSTFRVESAAPSIRYAESDLRSLQEIVEPRYPSLTTTVPKEFVHRASIAEVVLTDWERVDEQHFTVSAQWPRLHSFFASLDGYHDPLLIAETIRQAGLLVAHTEFGVPLGHNFLMWDLSVDLDAEQLRIGAAPATVVIEIACTDIKRRGKNLAGLHFDAVIHRDGQPAGTGGATFTCASPAVYERLRGQRLGSEAVAIPLTSPIAPQHVGRLSPTSVVLSPVPAPDCWQLRVDTRHPVLFDHPVDHVPGMVLLEAARQATIAFLGRDCLPVGITSEFTRYAELDAPCMIEACSLPPCADGREHVLVTGRQDGTVVFTSTVAVAPATA
;
A
#
# COMPACT_ATOMS: atom_id res chain seq x y z
N MET A 1 -3.39 20.59 -22.80
CA MET A 1 -3.09 19.64 -23.89
C MET A 1 -3.02 18.27 -23.24
N SER A 2 -4.14 17.56 -23.35
CA SER A 2 -4.38 16.26 -22.72
C SER A 2 -3.46 15.23 -23.34
N VAL A 3 -2.67 14.53 -22.54
CA VAL A 3 -1.90 13.39 -23.03
C VAL A 3 -2.88 12.23 -23.16
N SER A 4 -3.07 11.85 -24.41
CA SER A 4 -3.92 10.76 -24.87
C SER A 4 -3.67 9.48 -24.08
N THR A 5 -4.79 8.90 -23.61
CA THR A 5 -5.04 7.49 -23.32
C THR A 5 -3.96 6.53 -23.80
N PHE A 6 -3.13 6.04 -22.88
CA PHE A 6 -2.40 4.79 -23.08
C PHE A 6 -3.29 3.63 -22.61
N ARG A 7 -4.41 3.40 -23.31
CA ARG A 7 -5.08 2.09 -23.27
C ARG A 7 -4.40 1.25 -24.34
N VAL A 8 -3.72 0.18 -23.92
CA VAL A 8 -3.37 -0.88 -24.85
C VAL A 8 -4.68 -1.54 -25.23
N GLU A 9 -5.30 -1.11 -26.32
CA GLU A 9 -6.33 -1.90 -27.01
C GLU A 9 -5.62 -3.15 -27.57
N SER A 10 -5.41 -4.15 -26.72
CA SER A 10 -5.03 -5.47 -27.21
C SER A 10 -6.27 -6.11 -27.81
N ALA A 11 -6.49 -5.89 -29.12
CA ALA A 11 -7.31 -6.80 -29.90
C ALA A 11 -6.65 -8.18 -29.76
N ALA A 12 -7.27 -9.10 -29.04
CA ALA A 12 -6.81 -10.48 -28.99
C ALA A 12 -6.73 -10.98 -30.45
N PRO A 13 -5.57 -11.44 -30.94
CA PRO A 13 -5.49 -11.93 -32.31
C PRO A 13 -6.43 -13.12 -32.44
N SER A 14 -7.44 -12.97 -33.30
CA SER A 14 -8.35 -14.05 -33.65
C SER A 14 -7.53 -15.24 -34.14
N ILE A 15 -7.67 -16.38 -33.46
CA ILE A 15 -7.07 -17.64 -33.88
C ILE A 15 -7.72 -18.02 -35.21
N ARG A 16 -7.07 -17.66 -36.33
CA ARG A 16 -7.49 -18.07 -37.67
C ARG A 16 -6.93 -19.45 -37.97
N TYR A 17 -7.79 -20.45 -38.01
CA TYR A 17 -7.53 -21.65 -38.82
C TYR A 17 -7.84 -21.29 -40.29
N ALA A 18 -6.86 -21.40 -41.17
CA ALA A 18 -7.07 -21.53 -42.63
C ALA A 18 -7.35 -23.02 -42.94
N GLU A 19 -8.12 -23.48 -43.92
CA GLU A 19 -8.68 -23.00 -45.20
C GLU A 19 -10.13 -23.58 -45.30
N SER A 20 -11.07 -23.25 -46.19
CA SER A 20 -11.10 -22.73 -47.56
C SER A 20 -12.54 -22.29 -47.91
N ASP A 21 -12.65 -21.56 -49.01
CA ASP A 21 -13.83 -21.33 -49.87
C ASP A 21 -14.63 -20.02 -49.70
N LEU A 22 -14.48 -19.18 -50.74
CA LEU A 22 -15.11 -17.89 -50.96
C LEU A 22 -16.55 -18.09 -51.44
N ARG A 23 -17.55 -17.65 -50.64
CA ARG A 23 -18.82 -17.03 -51.09
C ARG A 23 -19.76 -16.72 -49.91
N SER A 24 -19.57 -15.55 -49.30
CA SER A 24 -20.63 -14.67 -48.77
C SER A 24 -19.95 -13.51 -48.04
N LEU A 25 -20.18 -12.26 -48.46
CA LEU A 25 -19.87 -11.10 -47.63
C LEU A 25 -20.98 -11.00 -46.58
N GLN A 26 -20.93 -11.87 -45.58
CA GLN A 26 -21.57 -11.61 -44.30
C GLN A 26 -20.71 -10.57 -43.60
N GLU A 27 -21.33 -9.51 -43.06
CA GLU A 27 -20.68 -8.63 -42.09
C GLU A 27 -20.01 -9.54 -41.05
N ILE A 28 -18.68 -9.52 -41.04
CA ILE A 28 -17.90 -10.14 -39.98
C ILE A 28 -18.17 -9.28 -38.75
N VAL A 29 -19.22 -9.62 -38.00
CA VAL A 29 -19.41 -9.13 -36.65
C VAL A 29 -18.27 -9.73 -35.85
N GLU A 30 -17.16 -8.99 -35.76
CA GLU A 30 -16.09 -9.39 -34.85
C GLU A 30 -16.70 -9.51 -33.45
N PRO A 31 -16.64 -10.69 -32.82
CA PRO A 31 -17.07 -10.79 -31.44
C PRO A 31 -16.19 -9.83 -30.63
N ARG A 32 -16.79 -8.72 -30.18
CA ARG A 32 -16.17 -7.84 -29.20
C ARG A 32 -16.16 -8.61 -27.88
N TYR A 33 -15.10 -9.37 -27.68
CA TYR A 33 -14.80 -9.89 -26.37
C TYR A 33 -14.66 -8.70 -25.41
N PRO A 34 -15.21 -8.79 -24.18
CA PRO A 34 -14.86 -7.81 -23.15
C PRO A 34 -13.33 -7.74 -23.04
N SER A 35 -12.80 -6.53 -22.82
CA SER A 35 -11.36 -6.34 -22.69
C SER A 35 -10.81 -7.29 -21.63
N LEU A 36 -9.78 -8.05 -21.99
CA LEU A 36 -9.12 -8.95 -21.06
C LEU A 36 -8.52 -8.12 -19.92
N THR A 37 -8.72 -8.58 -18.68
CA THR A 37 -8.15 -7.94 -17.50
C THR A 37 -6.63 -8.04 -17.54
N THR A 38 -5.95 -6.93 -17.22
CA THR A 38 -4.50 -6.88 -17.00
C THR A 38 -4.24 -6.18 -15.67
N THR A 39 -3.02 -6.23 -15.16
CA THR A 39 -2.59 -5.31 -14.11
C THR A 39 -2.21 -3.97 -14.74
N VAL A 40 -2.36 -2.87 -14.00
CA VAL A 40 -1.79 -1.59 -14.43
C VAL A 40 -0.26 -1.68 -14.58
N PRO A 41 0.39 -0.78 -15.35
CA PRO A 41 1.84 -0.79 -15.46
C PRO A 41 2.53 -0.65 -14.09
N LYS A 42 3.40 -1.61 -13.76
CA LYS A 42 4.08 -1.69 -12.45
C LYS A 42 4.91 -0.44 -12.13
N GLU A 43 5.39 0.26 -13.15
CA GLU A 43 6.14 1.51 -13.03
C GLU A 43 5.30 2.63 -12.41
N PHE A 44 3.98 2.68 -12.68
CA PHE A 44 3.09 3.71 -12.13
C PHE A 44 2.71 3.47 -10.66
N VAL A 45 2.89 2.26 -10.16
CA VAL A 45 2.61 1.88 -8.76
C VAL A 45 3.89 1.60 -7.96
N HIS A 46 5.06 1.88 -8.56
CA HIS A 46 6.39 1.76 -7.98
C HIS A 46 6.70 0.33 -7.53
N ARG A 47 6.42 -0.63 -8.42
CA ARG A 47 6.74 -2.05 -8.23
C ARG A 47 7.74 -2.56 -9.26
N ALA A 48 8.72 -3.31 -8.78
CA ALA A 48 9.65 -4.07 -9.60
C ALA A 48 9.00 -5.37 -10.09
N SER A 49 8.27 -6.06 -9.21
CA SER A 49 7.52 -7.29 -9.52
C SER A 49 6.07 -7.02 -9.92
N ILE A 50 5.61 -7.64 -11.02
CA ILE A 50 4.20 -7.59 -11.43
C ILE A 50 3.29 -8.28 -10.40
N ALA A 51 3.80 -9.30 -9.69
CA ALA A 51 3.02 -10.02 -8.70
C ALA A 51 2.62 -9.15 -7.49
N GLU A 52 3.30 -8.02 -7.30
CA GLU A 52 3.02 -7.05 -6.24
C GLU A 52 2.11 -5.90 -6.72
N VAL A 53 1.57 -5.98 -7.94
CA VAL A 53 0.59 -5.03 -8.49
C VAL A 53 -0.82 -5.59 -8.30
N VAL A 54 -1.63 -4.90 -7.50
CA VAL A 54 -3.01 -5.33 -7.20
C VAL A 54 -4.05 -4.58 -8.03
N LEU A 55 -3.66 -3.47 -8.66
CA LEU A 55 -4.56 -2.65 -9.47
C LEU A 55 -4.67 -3.20 -10.89
N THR A 56 -5.89 -3.18 -11.43
CA THR A 56 -6.22 -3.77 -12.74
C THR A 56 -6.64 -2.76 -13.79
N ASP A 57 -7.24 -1.64 -13.39
CA ASP A 57 -7.65 -0.57 -14.31
C ASP A 57 -7.86 0.75 -13.55
N TRP A 58 -8.00 1.86 -14.27
CA TRP A 58 -8.48 3.13 -13.73
C TRP A 58 -9.25 3.95 -14.78
N GLU A 59 -10.14 4.81 -14.31
CA GLU A 59 -10.90 5.72 -15.13
C GLU A 59 -11.01 7.10 -14.47
N ARG A 60 -10.97 8.13 -15.30
CA ARG A 60 -11.20 9.50 -14.87
C ARG A 60 -12.69 9.80 -14.90
N VAL A 61 -13.25 10.20 -13.77
CA VAL A 61 -14.65 10.68 -13.67
C VAL A 61 -14.69 12.17 -14.01
N ASP A 62 -13.84 12.98 -13.35
CA ASP A 62 -13.66 14.40 -13.66
C ASP A 62 -12.23 14.87 -13.35
N GLU A 63 -11.98 16.18 -13.14
CA GLU A 63 -10.61 16.68 -12.87
C GLU A 63 -10.03 16.27 -11.51
N GLN A 64 -10.87 15.89 -10.56
CA GLN A 64 -10.49 15.60 -9.18
C GLN A 64 -11.00 14.24 -8.69
N HIS A 65 -11.87 13.56 -9.46
CA HIS A 65 -12.43 12.27 -9.10
C HIS A 65 -12.05 11.17 -10.10
N PHE A 66 -11.71 10.00 -9.56
CA PHE A 66 -11.23 8.85 -10.31
C PHE A 66 -11.82 7.56 -9.75
N THR A 67 -11.92 6.54 -10.58
CA THR A 67 -12.20 5.17 -10.15
C THR A 67 -10.99 4.29 -10.46
N VAL A 68 -10.63 3.41 -9.53
CA VAL A 68 -9.53 2.45 -9.70
C VAL A 68 -10.07 1.06 -9.40
N SER A 69 -9.81 0.13 -10.30
CA SER A 69 -10.15 -1.28 -10.12
C SER A 69 -8.95 -2.04 -9.56
N ALA A 70 -9.22 -3.01 -8.69
CA ALA A 70 -8.21 -3.88 -8.09
C ALA A 70 -8.73 -5.30 -7.91
N GLN A 71 -7.81 -6.24 -7.71
CA GLN A 71 -8.13 -7.61 -7.30
C GLN A 71 -7.26 -8.02 -6.12
N TRP A 72 -7.91 -8.51 -5.05
CA TRP A 72 -7.19 -9.06 -3.90
C TRP A 72 -7.11 -10.58 -4.01
N PRO A 73 -5.90 -11.16 -3.96
CA PRO A 73 -5.72 -12.60 -4.03
C PRO A 73 -6.22 -13.26 -2.73
N ARG A 74 -6.70 -14.49 -2.82
CA ARG A 74 -7.12 -15.28 -1.65
C ARG A 74 -5.96 -15.62 -0.71
N LEU A 75 -4.74 -15.66 -1.25
CA LEU A 75 -3.52 -15.94 -0.51
C LEU A 75 -2.42 -15.03 -1.04
N HIS A 76 -1.65 -14.46 -0.12
CA HIS A 76 -0.46 -13.67 -0.41
C HIS A 76 0.68 -14.13 0.51
N SER A 77 1.91 -14.13 0.01
CA SER A 77 3.08 -14.66 0.72
C SER A 77 3.40 -13.86 2.00
N PHE A 78 3.29 -12.54 1.94
CA PHE A 78 3.54 -11.63 3.06
C PHE A 78 2.26 -11.09 3.73
N PHE A 79 1.35 -10.48 2.96
CA PHE A 79 0.00 -10.05 3.40
C PHE A 79 -0.93 -11.26 3.66
N ALA A 80 -0.49 -12.15 4.55
CA ALA A 80 -1.14 -13.42 4.82
C ALA A 80 -2.49 -13.23 5.52
N SER A 81 -3.43 -14.12 5.21
CA SER A 81 -4.77 -14.08 5.80
C SER A 81 -4.73 -14.16 7.33
N LEU A 82 -5.54 -13.32 7.99
CA LEU A 82 -5.75 -13.33 9.42
C LEU A 82 -7.11 -14.00 9.70
N ASP A 83 -7.11 -15.25 10.18
CA ASP A 83 -8.34 -16.02 10.46
C ASP A 83 -9.40 -15.99 9.34
N GLY A 84 -8.96 -16.12 8.09
CA GLY A 84 -9.85 -16.10 6.93
C GLY A 84 -10.26 -14.71 6.43
N TYR A 85 -9.65 -13.64 6.95
CA TYR A 85 -9.80 -12.27 6.44
C TYR A 85 -8.56 -11.84 5.65
N HIS A 86 -8.73 -10.96 4.66
CA HIS A 86 -7.60 -10.31 3.99
C HIS A 86 -6.80 -9.46 4.99
N ASP A 87 -5.47 -9.46 4.85
CA ASP A 87 -4.58 -8.64 5.69
C ASP A 87 -4.89 -7.14 5.44
N PRO A 88 -5.26 -6.36 6.46
CA PRO A 88 -5.51 -4.91 6.35
C PRO A 88 -4.38 -4.12 5.66
N LEU A 89 -3.13 -4.59 5.74
CA LEU A 89 -2.00 -3.93 5.08
C LEU A 89 -1.99 -4.14 3.56
N LEU A 90 -2.65 -5.18 3.03
CA LEU A 90 -2.92 -5.31 1.60
C LEU A 90 -3.83 -4.17 1.13
N ILE A 91 -4.80 -3.77 1.96
CA ILE A 91 -5.73 -2.68 1.65
C ILE A 91 -4.99 -1.35 1.71
N ALA A 92 -4.20 -1.11 2.77
CA ALA A 92 -3.33 0.07 2.86
C ALA A 92 -2.38 0.19 1.65
N GLU A 93 -1.79 -0.93 1.23
CA GLU A 93 -0.96 -0.99 0.03
C GLU A 93 -1.77 -0.69 -1.25
N THR A 94 -3.01 -1.18 -1.35
CA THR A 94 -3.91 -0.90 -2.48
C THR A 94 -4.17 0.61 -2.59
N ILE A 95 -4.47 1.29 -1.48
CA ILE A 95 -4.66 2.75 -1.42
C ILE A 95 -3.37 3.47 -1.84
N ARG A 96 -2.23 3.04 -1.31
CA ARG A 96 -0.92 3.62 -1.66
C ARG A 96 -0.66 3.51 -3.17
N GLN A 97 -0.89 2.35 -3.78
CA GLN A 97 -0.74 2.17 -5.23
C GLN A 97 -1.71 3.06 -6.01
N ALA A 98 -2.96 3.19 -5.55
CA ALA A 98 -3.98 3.97 -6.24
C ALA A 98 -3.62 5.46 -6.31
N GLY A 99 -3.11 6.03 -5.21
CA GLY A 99 -2.60 7.40 -5.19
C GLY A 99 -1.42 7.63 -6.13
N LEU A 100 -0.47 6.68 -6.18
CA LEU A 100 0.67 6.74 -7.12
C LEU A 100 0.23 6.67 -8.57
N LEU A 101 -0.67 5.75 -8.89
CA LEU A 101 -1.22 5.55 -10.23
C LEU A 101 -1.84 6.86 -10.73
N VAL A 102 -2.80 7.42 -9.99
CA VAL A 102 -3.50 8.66 -10.32
C VAL A 102 -2.51 9.83 -10.47
N ALA A 103 -1.50 9.93 -9.61
CA ALA A 103 -0.49 10.98 -9.71
C ALA A 103 0.30 10.92 -11.02
N HIS A 104 0.68 9.72 -11.45
CA HIS A 104 1.41 9.53 -12.70
C HIS A 104 0.53 9.73 -13.94
N THR A 105 -0.66 9.13 -13.95
CA THR A 105 -1.50 9.04 -15.15
C THR A 105 -2.33 10.29 -15.36
N GLU A 106 -2.95 10.83 -14.31
CA GLU A 106 -3.94 11.91 -14.41
C GLU A 106 -3.35 13.27 -14.02
N PHE A 107 -2.37 13.29 -13.12
CA PHE A 107 -1.65 14.51 -12.74
C PHE A 107 -0.31 14.70 -13.46
N GLY A 108 0.12 13.71 -14.26
CA GLY A 108 1.28 13.80 -15.13
C GLY A 108 2.62 13.88 -14.39
N VAL A 109 2.72 13.33 -13.17
CA VAL A 109 4.00 13.23 -12.47
C VAL A 109 4.93 12.34 -13.30
N PRO A 110 6.14 12.80 -13.68
CA PRO A 110 7.05 11.96 -14.44
C PRO A 110 7.60 10.78 -13.62
N LEU A 111 7.84 9.64 -14.28
CA LEU A 111 8.59 8.54 -13.69
C LEU A 111 9.95 9.02 -13.17
N GLY A 112 10.42 8.41 -12.07
CA GLY A 112 11.64 8.82 -11.36
C GLY A 112 11.46 9.99 -10.39
N HIS A 113 10.28 10.63 -10.32
CA HIS A 113 9.97 11.52 -9.19
C HIS A 113 9.80 10.70 -7.90
N ASN A 114 10.26 11.28 -6.79
CA ASN A 114 10.15 10.69 -5.47
C ASN A 114 8.85 11.14 -4.82
N PHE A 115 8.12 10.20 -4.24
CA PHE A 115 6.88 10.46 -3.51
C PHE A 115 7.19 10.41 -2.02
N LEU A 116 7.04 11.55 -1.36
CA LEU A 116 7.20 11.66 0.09
C LEU A 116 5.80 11.59 0.68
N MET A 117 5.47 10.45 1.28
CA MET A 117 4.22 10.23 1.99
C MET A 117 4.29 10.88 3.37
N TRP A 118 3.24 11.62 3.75
CA TRP A 118 3.14 12.30 5.04
C TRP A 118 2.21 11.58 5.99
N ASP A 119 1.18 10.94 5.45
CA ASP A 119 0.22 10.15 6.20
C ASP A 119 -0.37 9.04 5.33
N LEU A 120 -0.94 8.04 5.97
CA LEU A 120 -1.81 7.05 5.34
C LEU A 120 -2.84 6.57 6.34
N SER A 121 -4.10 6.49 5.91
CA SER A 121 -5.19 5.97 6.73
C SER A 121 -5.99 4.88 6.01
N VAL A 122 -6.52 3.96 6.81
CA VAL A 122 -7.58 3.01 6.43
C VAL A 122 -8.57 2.88 7.57
N ASP A 123 -9.85 2.74 7.24
CA ASP A 123 -10.91 2.36 8.16
C ASP A 123 -11.82 1.35 7.46
N LEU A 124 -11.93 0.14 7.99
CA LEU A 124 -12.41 -1.05 7.28
C LEU A 124 -13.61 -1.67 7.97
N ASP A 125 -14.58 -2.12 7.17
CA ASP A 125 -15.62 -3.03 7.64
C ASP A 125 -15.06 -4.46 7.63
N ALA A 126 -14.88 -5.04 8.82
CA ALA A 126 -14.33 -6.38 9.00
C ALA A 126 -15.11 -7.45 8.21
N GLU A 127 -16.44 -7.34 8.11
CA GLU A 127 -17.25 -8.34 7.41
C GLU A 127 -16.95 -8.35 5.91
N GLN A 128 -16.58 -7.20 5.35
CA GLN A 128 -16.21 -7.05 3.95
C GLN A 128 -14.78 -7.50 3.65
N LEU A 129 -13.99 -7.88 4.67
CA LEU A 129 -12.63 -8.41 4.49
C LEU A 129 -12.59 -9.94 4.43
N ARG A 130 -13.69 -10.66 4.68
CA ARG A 130 -13.71 -12.13 4.64
C ARG A 130 -13.29 -12.68 3.28
N ILE A 131 -12.34 -13.60 3.25
CA ILE A 131 -11.86 -14.23 2.03
C ILE A 131 -12.94 -15.19 1.52
N GLY A 132 -13.38 -14.96 0.28
CA GLY A 132 -14.38 -15.81 -0.38
C GLY A 132 -13.78 -17.03 -1.07
N ALA A 133 -14.63 -17.72 -1.84
CA ALA A 133 -14.21 -18.85 -2.68
C ALA A 133 -13.37 -18.43 -3.91
N ALA A 134 -13.47 -17.17 -4.33
CA ALA A 134 -12.74 -16.55 -5.42
C ALA A 134 -11.96 -15.31 -4.93
N PRO A 135 -10.94 -14.83 -5.68
CA PRO A 135 -10.33 -13.52 -5.43
C PRO A 135 -11.39 -12.41 -5.35
N ALA A 136 -11.16 -11.41 -4.50
CA ALA A 136 -12.10 -10.31 -4.35
C ALA A 136 -11.86 -9.24 -5.43
N THR A 137 -12.91 -8.82 -6.12
CA THR A 137 -12.87 -7.68 -7.04
C THR A 137 -13.25 -6.42 -6.27
N VAL A 138 -12.46 -5.38 -6.42
CA VAL A 138 -12.60 -4.14 -5.66
C VAL A 138 -12.58 -2.95 -6.59
N VAL A 139 -13.44 -1.98 -6.30
CA VAL A 139 -13.46 -0.67 -6.95
C VAL A 139 -13.19 0.38 -5.88
N ILE A 140 -12.33 1.34 -6.20
CA ILE A 140 -11.91 2.40 -5.29
C ILE A 140 -12.30 3.71 -5.94
N GLU A 141 -13.18 4.46 -5.29
CA GLU A 141 -13.49 5.83 -5.67
C GLU A 141 -12.48 6.75 -4.99
N ILE A 142 -11.83 7.62 -5.76
CA ILE A 142 -10.77 8.52 -5.29
C ILE A 142 -11.22 9.95 -5.50
N ALA A 143 -11.11 10.77 -4.45
CA ALA A 143 -11.32 12.20 -4.50
C ALA A 143 -10.03 12.93 -4.11
N CYS A 144 -9.47 13.72 -5.02
CA CYS A 144 -8.24 14.48 -4.79
C CYS A 144 -8.54 15.92 -4.35
N THR A 145 -7.98 16.31 -3.22
CA THR A 145 -8.12 17.65 -2.61
C THR A 145 -6.74 18.25 -2.30
N ASP A 146 -6.71 19.51 -1.85
CA ASP A 146 -5.46 20.22 -1.50
C ASP A 146 -4.34 20.11 -2.56
N ILE A 147 -4.74 20.16 -3.83
CA ILE A 147 -3.85 19.96 -4.97
C ILE A 147 -2.88 21.14 -5.10
N LYS A 148 -1.60 20.89 -4.85
CA LYS A 148 -0.52 21.86 -4.93
C LYS A 148 0.25 21.66 -6.23
N ARG A 149 0.49 22.75 -6.98
CA ARG A 149 1.27 22.72 -8.23
C ARG A 149 2.50 23.62 -8.16
N ARG A 150 3.56 23.20 -8.84
CA ARG A 150 4.75 24.02 -9.14
C ARG A 150 4.87 24.14 -10.66
N GLY A 151 4.40 25.27 -11.20
CA GLY A 151 4.18 25.40 -12.64
C GLY A 151 3.11 24.42 -13.10
N LYS A 152 3.44 23.55 -14.07
CA LYS A 152 2.51 22.53 -14.59
C LYS A 152 2.51 21.24 -13.78
N ASN A 153 3.54 21.01 -12.97
CA ASN A 153 3.74 19.74 -12.28
C ASN A 153 3.00 19.71 -10.95
N LEU A 154 2.44 18.56 -10.60
CA LEU A 154 1.95 18.30 -9.25
C LEU A 154 3.13 18.36 -8.27
N ALA A 155 2.96 19.14 -7.19
CA ALA A 155 3.91 19.23 -6.08
C ALA A 155 3.44 18.41 -4.87
N GLY A 156 2.15 18.15 -4.75
CA GLY A 156 1.54 17.30 -3.74
C GLY A 156 0.02 17.44 -3.74
N LEU A 157 -0.65 16.51 -3.08
CA LEU A 157 -2.11 16.52 -2.88
C LEU A 157 -2.46 15.68 -1.64
N HIS A 158 -3.70 15.82 -1.20
CA HIS A 158 -4.38 14.85 -0.37
C HIS A 158 -5.38 14.08 -1.25
N PHE A 159 -5.60 12.80 -0.96
CA PHE A 159 -6.72 12.08 -1.55
C PHE A 159 -7.43 11.22 -0.51
N ASP A 160 -8.76 11.21 -0.64
CA ASP A 160 -9.65 10.28 0.04
C ASP A 160 -9.95 9.11 -0.90
N ALA A 161 -10.16 7.93 -0.32
CA ALA A 161 -10.53 6.70 -1.00
C ALA A 161 -11.75 6.06 -0.34
N VAL A 162 -12.76 5.72 -1.14
CA VAL A 162 -13.89 4.88 -0.72
C VAL A 162 -13.77 3.54 -1.43
N ILE A 163 -13.73 2.46 -0.67
CA ILE A 163 -13.47 1.11 -1.17
C ILE A 163 -14.79 0.36 -1.23
N HIS A 164 -15.11 -0.17 -2.42
CA HIS A 164 -16.25 -1.01 -2.66
C HIS A 164 -15.81 -2.41 -3.05
N ARG A 165 -16.34 -3.42 -2.36
CA ARG A 165 -16.19 -4.83 -2.71
C ARG A 165 -17.54 -5.37 -3.12
N ASP A 166 -17.61 -5.96 -4.32
CA ASP A 166 -18.87 -6.50 -4.87
C ASP A 166 -20.05 -5.49 -4.81
N GLY A 167 -19.73 -4.19 -4.98
CA GLY A 167 -20.68 -3.08 -4.91
C GLY A 167 -21.07 -2.63 -3.50
N GLN A 168 -20.60 -3.28 -2.44
CA GLN A 168 -20.83 -2.90 -1.05
C GLN A 168 -19.66 -2.08 -0.49
N PRO A 169 -19.89 -1.05 0.34
CA PRO A 169 -18.82 -0.34 1.02
C PRO A 169 -18.01 -1.29 1.91
N ALA A 170 -16.71 -1.39 1.67
CA ALA A 170 -15.76 -2.22 2.42
C ALA A 170 -14.88 -1.41 3.36
N GLY A 171 -14.78 -0.11 3.15
CA GLY A 171 -14.00 0.79 3.99
C GLY A 171 -13.68 2.10 3.30
N THR A 172 -12.94 2.94 4.01
CA THR A 172 -12.38 4.18 3.52
C THR A 172 -10.89 4.24 3.82
N GLY A 173 -10.22 5.23 3.27
CA GLY A 173 -8.86 5.58 3.64
C GLY A 173 -8.41 6.80 2.87
N GLY A 174 -7.11 7.07 2.90
CA GLY A 174 -6.56 8.22 2.22
C GLY A 174 -5.09 8.39 2.51
N ALA A 175 -4.49 9.37 1.86
CA ALA A 175 -3.10 9.71 2.07
C ALA A 175 -2.78 11.10 1.54
N THR A 176 -1.83 11.76 2.20
CA THR A 176 -1.18 12.97 1.71
C THR A 176 0.24 12.68 1.26
N PHE A 177 0.60 13.14 0.06
CA PHE A 177 1.98 13.06 -0.42
C PHE A 177 2.45 14.33 -1.12
N THR A 178 3.76 14.44 -1.22
CA THR A 178 4.43 15.44 -2.08
C THR A 178 5.31 14.76 -3.11
N CYS A 179 5.41 15.37 -4.28
CA CYS A 179 6.22 14.87 -5.39
C CYS A 179 7.48 15.74 -5.53
N ALA A 180 8.64 15.12 -5.41
CA ALA A 180 9.94 15.76 -5.59
C ALA A 180 10.60 15.27 -6.88
N SER A 181 11.07 16.21 -7.71
CA SER A 181 11.94 15.84 -8.83
C SER A 181 13.24 15.24 -8.31
N PRO A 182 13.97 14.44 -9.12
CA PRO A 182 15.26 13.88 -8.70
C PRO A 182 16.22 14.92 -8.11
N ALA A 183 16.41 16.06 -8.78
CA ALA A 183 17.27 17.14 -8.29
C ALA A 183 16.76 17.84 -7.01
N VAL A 184 15.47 17.81 -6.71
CA VAL A 184 14.93 18.28 -5.42
C VAL A 184 15.22 17.24 -4.35
N TYR A 185 14.93 15.97 -4.63
CA TYR A 185 15.17 14.86 -3.70
C TYR A 185 16.66 14.71 -3.34
N GLU A 186 17.54 14.85 -4.33
CA GLU A 186 19.00 14.89 -4.15
C GLU A 186 19.44 15.95 -3.15
N ARG A 187 18.89 17.16 -3.27
CA ARG A 187 19.19 18.25 -2.34
C ARG A 187 18.60 18.02 -0.96
N LEU A 188 17.43 17.39 -0.86
CA LEU A 188 16.78 17.08 0.41
C LEU A 188 17.56 16.03 1.21
N ARG A 189 18.00 14.96 0.55
CA ARG A 189 18.73 13.87 1.20
C ARG A 189 20.23 14.18 1.34
N GLY A 190 20.78 15.07 0.51
CA GLY A 190 22.16 15.53 0.61
C GLY A 190 23.16 14.38 0.55
N GLN A 191 24.07 14.31 1.53
CA GLN A 191 25.10 13.26 1.59
C GLN A 191 24.54 11.84 1.78
N ARG A 192 23.28 11.68 2.24
CA ARG A 192 22.67 10.37 2.49
C ARG A 192 22.34 9.57 1.24
N LEU A 193 22.15 10.21 0.08
CA LEU A 193 21.90 9.50 -1.18
C LEU A 193 23.15 8.89 -1.81
N GLY A 194 24.33 9.33 -1.39
CA GLY A 194 25.62 8.88 -1.95
C GLY A 194 26.45 8.02 -1.01
N SER A 195 26.15 8.00 0.29
CA SER A 195 26.63 6.95 1.18
C SER A 195 25.85 5.68 0.86
N GLU A 196 26.52 4.57 0.60
CA GLU A 196 25.90 3.26 0.74
C GLU A 196 25.42 3.16 2.19
N ALA A 197 24.18 3.55 2.47
CA ALA A 197 23.60 3.47 3.79
C ALA A 197 23.51 1.98 4.13
N VAL A 198 24.54 1.49 4.82
CA VAL A 198 24.61 0.09 5.22
C VAL A 198 23.57 -0.09 6.30
N ALA A 199 22.51 -0.82 5.97
CA ALA A 199 21.48 -1.16 6.94
C ALA A 199 22.15 -1.81 8.17
N ILE A 200 21.70 -1.41 9.36
CA ILE A 200 22.20 -2.02 10.59
C ILE A 200 22.02 -3.55 10.54
N PRO A 201 22.95 -4.33 11.10
CA PRO A 201 22.84 -5.78 11.09
C PRO A 201 21.54 -6.28 11.71
N LEU A 202 20.97 -7.33 11.10
CA LEU A 202 19.75 -7.94 11.59
C LEU A 202 19.97 -8.57 12.97
N THR A 203 19.04 -8.28 13.87
CA THR A 203 18.89 -8.93 15.17
C THR A 203 17.89 -10.07 15.11
N SER A 204 17.89 -10.91 16.14
CA SER A 204 16.92 -11.99 16.30
C SER A 204 15.50 -11.42 16.40
N PRO A 205 14.54 -11.93 15.62
CA PRO A 205 13.15 -11.47 15.70
C PRO A 205 12.51 -11.90 17.02
N ILE A 206 11.46 -11.17 17.44
CA ILE A 206 10.50 -11.72 18.40
C ILE A 206 9.86 -13.00 17.82
N ALA A 207 9.41 -13.91 18.68
CA ALA A 207 8.76 -15.14 18.24
C ALA A 207 7.57 -14.81 17.30
N PRO A 208 7.49 -15.41 16.09
CA PRO A 208 6.50 -15.03 15.07
C PRO A 208 5.05 -15.06 15.57
N GLN A 209 4.70 -16.04 16.41
CA GLN A 209 3.36 -16.18 16.96
C GLN A 209 2.95 -15.04 17.91
N HIS A 210 3.91 -14.30 18.49
CA HIS A 210 3.59 -13.15 19.35
C HIS A 210 3.27 -11.88 18.55
N VAL A 211 3.39 -11.92 17.21
CA VAL A 211 3.13 -10.79 16.31
C VAL A 211 2.22 -11.19 15.14
N GLY A 212 1.47 -12.30 15.30
CA GLY A 212 0.53 -12.80 14.30
C GLY A 212 1.22 -13.19 12.99
N ARG A 213 2.42 -13.77 13.04
CA ARG A 213 3.15 -14.26 11.86
C ARG A 213 3.53 -15.74 12.02
N LEU A 214 3.66 -16.44 10.88
CA LEU A 214 4.07 -17.85 10.84
C LEU A 214 5.58 -18.01 10.60
N SER A 215 6.21 -17.06 9.92
CA SER A 215 7.62 -17.11 9.55
C SER A 215 8.42 -16.02 10.25
N PRO A 216 9.63 -16.30 10.77
CA PRO A 216 10.55 -15.28 11.29
C PRO A 216 10.98 -14.27 10.23
N THR A 217 10.92 -14.62 8.94
CA THR A 217 11.23 -13.69 7.84
C THR A 217 10.21 -12.56 7.74
N SER A 218 8.97 -12.80 8.18
CA SER A 218 7.89 -11.79 8.17
C SER A 218 7.88 -10.93 9.43
N VAL A 219 8.82 -11.13 10.37
CA VAL A 219 8.89 -10.37 11.64
C VAL A 219 9.78 -9.14 11.48
N VAL A 220 9.21 -7.97 11.79
CA VAL A 220 9.89 -6.66 11.70
C VAL A 220 10.19 -6.07 13.08
N LEU A 221 10.02 -6.84 14.16
CA LEU A 221 10.33 -6.42 15.53
C LEU A 221 11.38 -7.36 16.15
N SER A 222 12.35 -6.77 16.85
CA SER A 222 13.29 -7.49 17.70
C SER A 222 13.02 -7.14 19.17
N PRO A 223 13.10 -8.10 20.10
CA PRO A 223 12.85 -7.84 21.50
C PRO A 223 13.96 -6.95 22.08
N VAL A 224 13.57 -6.07 23.01
CA VAL A 224 14.50 -5.33 23.88
C VAL A 224 14.08 -5.53 25.34
N PRO A 225 14.95 -5.22 26.34
CA PRO A 225 14.60 -5.41 27.75
C PRO A 225 13.44 -4.54 28.26
N ALA A 226 13.16 -3.42 27.60
CA ALA A 226 12.08 -2.53 27.99
C ALA A 226 10.71 -3.14 27.63
N PRO A 227 9.71 -3.10 28.53
CA PRO A 227 8.36 -3.56 28.22
C PRO A 227 7.71 -2.68 27.15
N ASP A 228 6.79 -3.27 26.38
CA ASP A 228 5.99 -2.60 25.35
C ASP A 228 6.82 -1.80 24.33
N CYS A 229 8.07 -2.23 24.15
CA CYS A 229 9.07 -1.60 23.31
C CYS A 229 9.85 -2.68 22.54
N TRP A 230 10.18 -2.38 21.29
CA TRP A 230 10.92 -3.25 20.38
C TRP A 230 11.87 -2.44 19.52
N GLN A 231 12.93 -3.06 19.02
CA GLN A 231 13.71 -2.46 17.94
C GLN A 231 13.13 -2.88 16.59
N LEU A 232 12.95 -1.93 15.68
CA LEU A 232 12.60 -2.20 14.29
C LEU A 232 13.69 -3.06 13.64
N ARG A 233 13.25 -4.17 13.06
CA ARG A 233 14.08 -5.14 12.34
C ARG A 233 13.85 -4.99 10.84
N VAL A 234 14.85 -4.46 10.15
CA VAL A 234 14.74 -4.09 8.72
C VAL A 234 15.55 -5.06 7.86
N ASP A 235 14.89 -6.09 7.30
CA ASP A 235 15.54 -6.99 6.34
C ASP A 235 15.38 -6.45 4.92
N THR A 236 16.39 -5.75 4.43
CA THR A 236 16.41 -5.14 3.09
C THR A 236 16.40 -6.16 1.94
N ARG A 237 16.47 -7.46 2.24
CA ARG A 237 16.35 -8.55 1.26
C ARG A 237 14.93 -9.10 1.19
N HIS A 238 14.00 -8.59 1.98
CA HIS A 238 12.63 -9.08 2.03
C HIS A 238 11.89 -8.74 0.72
N PRO A 239 11.43 -9.72 -0.08
CA PRO A 239 11.00 -9.49 -1.47
C PRO A 239 9.76 -8.62 -1.63
N VAL A 240 8.87 -8.57 -0.63
CA VAL A 240 7.65 -7.73 -0.66
C VAL A 240 7.91 -6.34 -0.07
N LEU A 241 8.39 -6.28 1.18
CA LEU A 241 8.69 -5.04 1.89
C LEU A 241 9.82 -4.20 1.24
N PHE A 242 10.77 -4.87 0.57
CA PHE A 242 11.90 -4.27 -0.15
C PHE A 242 11.99 -4.83 -1.58
N ASP A 243 10.89 -4.68 -2.33
CA ASP A 243 10.78 -5.10 -3.75
C ASP A 243 11.82 -4.41 -4.67
N HIS A 244 12.34 -3.25 -4.25
CA HIS A 244 13.50 -2.60 -4.88
C HIS A 244 14.37 -1.89 -3.83
N PRO A 245 15.64 -1.58 -4.15
CA PRO A 245 16.50 -0.82 -3.25
C PRO A 245 15.93 0.59 -2.98
N VAL A 246 15.95 0.97 -1.71
CA VAL A 246 15.53 2.29 -1.22
C VAL A 246 16.56 2.83 -0.24
N ASP A 247 16.57 4.15 -0.02
CA ASP A 247 17.57 4.83 0.82
C ASP A 247 17.10 5.07 2.27
N HIS A 248 15.88 4.64 2.61
CA HIS A 248 15.28 4.74 3.94
C HIS A 248 14.28 3.60 4.14
N VAL A 249 13.81 3.40 5.37
CA VAL A 249 12.78 2.39 5.69
C VAL A 249 11.45 2.76 5.01
N PRO A 250 10.87 1.87 4.18
CA PRO A 250 9.56 2.11 3.56
C PRO A 250 8.44 2.29 4.58
N GLY A 251 7.47 3.16 4.28
CA GLY A 251 6.28 3.35 5.11
C GLY A 251 5.54 2.04 5.41
N MET A 252 5.45 1.13 4.44
CA MET A 252 4.82 -0.20 4.65
C MET A 252 5.53 -1.08 5.69
N VAL A 253 6.85 -0.91 5.89
CA VAL A 253 7.58 -1.59 6.98
C VAL A 253 7.17 -1.01 8.33
N LEU A 254 6.97 0.31 8.41
CA LEU A 254 6.52 0.99 9.63
C LEU A 254 5.07 0.63 9.97
N LEU A 255 4.19 0.50 8.97
CA LEU A 255 2.83 0.00 9.17
C LEU A 255 2.82 -1.46 9.66
N GLU A 256 3.68 -2.31 9.11
CA GLU A 256 3.86 -3.67 9.62
C GLU A 256 4.37 -3.66 11.06
N ALA A 257 5.30 -2.78 11.40
CA ALA A 257 5.79 -2.63 12.76
C ALA A 257 4.66 -2.21 13.71
N ALA A 258 3.78 -1.28 13.29
CA ALA A 258 2.60 -0.91 14.05
C ALA A 258 1.66 -2.10 14.27
N ARG A 259 1.33 -2.84 13.21
CA ARG A 259 0.49 -4.06 13.31
C ARG A 259 1.08 -5.08 14.28
N GLN A 260 2.36 -5.40 14.13
CA GLN A 260 3.05 -6.38 14.98
C GLN A 260 3.13 -5.90 16.43
N ALA A 261 3.44 -4.63 16.67
CA ALA A 261 3.54 -4.05 18.00
C ALA A 261 2.18 -4.05 18.70
N THR A 262 1.10 -3.76 17.99
CA THR A 262 -0.28 -3.86 18.52
C THR A 262 -0.60 -5.28 18.99
N ILE A 263 -0.32 -6.31 18.18
CA ILE A 263 -0.57 -7.71 18.56
C ILE A 263 0.28 -8.10 19.78
N ALA A 264 1.57 -7.76 19.77
CA ALA A 264 2.48 -8.08 20.87
C ALA A 264 2.10 -7.37 22.17
N PHE A 265 1.68 -6.11 22.08
CA PHE A 265 1.22 -5.29 23.20
C PHE A 265 -0.09 -5.82 23.80
N LEU A 266 -1.07 -6.16 22.96
CA LEU A 266 -2.36 -6.71 23.40
C LEU A 266 -2.26 -8.16 23.88
N GLY A 267 -1.17 -8.86 23.54
CA GLY A 267 -0.92 -10.24 23.93
C GLY A 267 -1.88 -11.25 23.30
N ARG A 268 -2.54 -10.89 22.20
CA ARG A 268 -3.53 -11.72 21.49
C ARG A 268 -3.59 -11.38 20.01
N ASP A 269 -4.00 -12.35 19.19
CA ASP A 269 -4.33 -12.10 17.80
C ASP A 269 -5.53 -11.14 17.70
N CYS A 270 -5.47 -10.23 16.74
CA CYS A 270 -6.53 -9.26 16.47
C CYS A 270 -6.51 -8.86 14.99
N LEU A 271 -7.66 -8.43 14.47
CA LEU A 271 -7.79 -7.85 13.13
C LEU A 271 -7.72 -6.32 13.23
N PRO A 272 -6.67 -5.66 12.72
CA PRO A 272 -6.64 -4.21 12.59
C PRO A 272 -7.70 -3.74 11.60
N VAL A 273 -8.72 -3.02 12.06
CA VAL A 273 -9.77 -2.49 11.17
C VAL A 273 -9.58 -1.01 10.91
N GLY A 274 -8.82 -0.30 11.74
CA GLY A 274 -8.42 1.08 11.48
C GLY A 274 -6.91 1.23 11.64
N ILE A 275 -6.27 1.95 10.73
CA ILE A 275 -4.87 2.38 10.85
C ILE A 275 -4.83 3.84 10.44
N THR A 276 -4.27 4.71 11.26
CA THR A 276 -3.99 6.11 10.91
C THR A 276 -2.55 6.38 11.26
N SER A 277 -1.72 6.57 10.24
CA SER A 277 -0.28 6.73 10.36
C SER A 277 0.18 8.11 9.91
N GLU A 278 1.16 8.68 10.61
CA GLU A 278 1.87 9.90 10.23
C GLU A 278 3.37 9.61 10.11
N PHE A 279 3.98 10.15 9.06
CA PHE A 279 5.41 10.05 8.77
C PHE A 279 6.02 11.45 8.85
N THR A 280 6.66 11.74 9.98
CA THR A 280 7.19 13.10 10.24
C THR A 280 8.63 13.25 9.80
N ARG A 281 9.37 12.13 9.67
CA ARG A 281 10.77 12.08 9.24
C ARG A 281 11.07 10.77 8.53
N TYR A 282 12.15 10.76 7.75
CA TYR A 282 12.73 9.52 7.25
C TYR A 282 13.19 8.65 8.43
N ALA A 283 12.74 7.40 8.44
CA ALA A 283 13.37 6.37 9.25
C ALA A 283 14.59 5.84 8.48
N GLU A 284 15.79 6.11 8.97
CA GLU A 284 17.04 5.78 8.28
C GLU A 284 17.43 4.31 8.49
N LEU A 285 18.14 3.72 7.52
CA LEU A 285 18.54 2.31 7.55
C LEU A 285 19.75 2.05 8.47
N ASP A 286 20.58 3.07 8.71
CA ASP A 286 21.87 3.01 9.41
C ASP A 286 21.77 3.34 10.91
N ALA A 287 20.57 3.59 11.42
CA ALA A 287 20.31 3.90 12.82
C ALA A 287 19.20 3.02 13.41
N PRO A 288 19.29 2.59 14.69
CA PRO A 288 18.24 1.82 15.33
C PRO A 288 16.97 2.65 15.50
N CYS A 289 15.83 2.12 15.06
CA CYS A 289 14.51 2.68 15.31
C CYS A 289 13.80 1.90 16.42
N MET A 290 13.38 2.59 17.47
CA MET A 290 12.63 2.00 18.58
C MET A 290 11.14 2.17 18.34
N ILE A 291 10.40 1.09 18.50
CA ILE A 291 8.94 1.01 18.34
C ILE A 291 8.33 0.82 19.72
N GLU A 292 7.51 1.76 20.16
CA GLU A 292 6.84 1.79 21.46
C GLU A 292 5.33 1.70 21.25
N ALA A 293 4.62 0.93 22.08
CA ALA A 293 3.17 0.82 22.02
C ALA A 293 2.50 1.19 23.35
N CYS A 294 1.34 1.82 23.30
CA CYS A 294 0.49 2.05 24.46
C CYS A 294 -1.00 2.11 24.10
N SER A 295 -1.87 1.76 25.06
CA SER A 295 -3.31 1.93 24.89
C SER A 295 -3.71 3.40 24.85
N LEU A 296 -4.61 3.75 23.95
CA LEU A 296 -5.32 5.02 24.00
C LEU A 296 -6.59 4.90 24.86
N PRO A 297 -7.10 6.02 25.39
CA PRO A 297 -8.39 6.03 26.06
C PRO A 297 -9.51 5.48 25.17
N PRO A 298 -10.56 4.86 25.74
CA PRO A 298 -11.71 4.39 24.98
C PRO A 298 -12.31 5.50 24.10
N CYS A 299 -12.52 5.19 22.83
CA CYS A 299 -13.19 6.07 21.88
C CYS A 299 -14.68 5.74 21.80
N ALA A 300 -15.49 6.67 21.31
CA ALA A 300 -16.93 6.49 21.14
C ALA A 300 -17.31 5.40 20.12
N ASP A 301 -16.37 4.97 19.28
CA ASP A 301 -16.57 3.90 18.29
C ASP A 301 -16.55 2.48 18.89
N GLY A 302 -16.27 2.35 20.20
CA GLY A 302 -16.27 1.07 20.91
C GLY A 302 -15.12 0.13 20.54
N ARG A 303 -14.16 0.61 19.74
CA ARG A 303 -12.95 -0.15 19.36
C ARG A 303 -11.84 0.08 20.38
N GLU A 304 -10.97 -0.91 20.54
CA GLU A 304 -9.72 -0.72 21.28
C GLU A 304 -8.68 -0.09 20.34
N HIS A 305 -7.99 0.95 20.83
CA HIS A 305 -7.02 1.71 20.05
C HIS A 305 -5.64 1.61 20.72
N VAL A 306 -4.63 1.26 19.93
CA VAL A 306 -3.23 1.24 20.35
C VAL A 306 -2.46 2.30 19.57
N LEU A 307 -1.78 3.20 20.28
CA LEU A 307 -0.82 4.11 19.68
C LEU A 307 0.54 3.43 19.61
N VAL A 308 1.12 3.40 18.42
CA VAL A 308 2.48 2.96 18.17
C VAL A 308 3.33 4.15 17.73
N THR A 309 4.50 4.32 18.34
CA THR A 309 5.44 5.41 18.05
C THR A 309 6.80 4.84 17.67
N GLY A 310 7.33 5.30 16.53
CA GLY A 310 8.69 5.02 16.08
C GLY A 310 9.64 6.17 16.40
N ARG A 311 10.79 5.88 17.02
CA ARG A 311 11.83 6.87 17.38
C ARG A 311 13.20 6.47 16.88
N GLN A 312 13.92 7.41 16.28
CA GLN A 312 15.36 7.32 15.99
C GLN A 312 16.08 8.52 16.60
N ASP A 313 17.21 8.27 17.24
CA ASP A 313 18.02 9.31 17.90
C ASP A 313 17.20 10.23 18.83
N GLY A 314 16.29 9.61 19.60
CA GLY A 314 15.40 10.30 20.54
C GLY A 314 14.25 11.08 19.88
N THR A 315 14.18 11.13 18.55
CA THR A 315 13.15 11.89 17.82
C THR A 315 12.08 10.97 17.24
N VAL A 316 10.82 11.40 17.28
CA VAL A 316 9.73 10.71 16.59
C VAL A 316 9.94 10.81 15.08
N VAL A 317 9.86 9.66 14.39
CA VAL A 317 9.89 9.57 12.93
C VAL A 317 8.54 9.13 12.37
N PHE A 318 7.77 8.40 13.17
CA PHE A 318 6.52 7.76 12.77
C PHE A 318 5.59 7.61 13.97
N THR A 319 4.29 7.79 13.74
CA THR A 319 3.23 7.40 14.69
C THR A 319 2.15 6.66 13.93
N SER A 320 1.48 5.73 14.60
CA SER A 320 0.31 5.05 14.06
C SER A 320 -0.67 4.70 15.17
N THR A 321 -1.91 5.13 15.02
CA THR A 321 -3.03 4.63 15.81
C THR A 321 -3.62 3.43 15.09
N VAL A 322 -3.70 2.30 15.78
CA VAL A 322 -4.28 1.05 15.28
C VAL A 322 -5.55 0.75 16.07
N ALA A 323 -6.69 0.74 15.38
CA ALA A 323 -7.97 0.32 15.92
C ALA A 323 -8.20 -1.15 15.58
N VAL A 324 -8.50 -1.97 16.58
CA VAL A 324 -8.76 -3.40 16.38
C VAL A 324 -10.25 -3.69 16.39
N ALA A 325 -10.66 -4.71 15.62
CA ALA A 325 -12.03 -5.20 15.66
C ALA A 325 -12.39 -5.59 17.10
N PRO A 326 -13.63 -5.35 17.55
CA PRO A 326 -14.10 -5.86 18.82
C PRO A 326 -13.85 -7.37 18.90
N ALA A 327 -13.40 -7.86 20.06
CA ALA A 327 -13.30 -9.30 20.27
C ALA A 327 -14.68 -9.91 20.05
N THR A 328 -14.79 -10.86 19.11
CA THR A 328 -16.01 -11.66 18.97
C THR A 328 -16.23 -12.42 20.27
N ALA A 329 -17.36 -12.15 20.93
CA ALA A 329 -17.78 -12.78 22.18
C ALA A 329 -18.08 -14.27 22.01
#